data_AF-A0A7S1PR80-F1
#
_entry.id   AF-A0A7S1PR80-F1
#
_cell.length_a   1.000
_cell.length_b   1.000
_cell.length_c   1.000
_cell.angle_alpha   90.00
_cell.angle_beta   90.00
_cell.angle_gamma   90.00
#
_symmetry.space_group_name_H-M   'P 1'
#
loop_
_entity.id
_entity.type
_entity.pdbx_description
1 polymer ?
#
loop_
_entity_poly.entity_id
_entity_poly.type
_entity_poly.pdbx_seq_one_letter_code
_entity_poly.pdbx_strand_id
1 'polypeptide(L)'
;MDYGGHDSRFLRNLVVTLPYDGQNCVNIGDFAAGHGDVIANNSCVVMPAGGDKGRVVAHLTQCDARFVTLAGNRYYTQGGNATFECGGRTLPLSDLPEGLESGSSVQSIPPAGTILA
;
A
#
# COMPACT_ATOMS: atom_id res chain seq x y z
N MET A 1 -8.56 0.94 0.38
CA MET A 1 -8.69 -0.48 0.75
C MET A 1 -8.89 -0.51 2.24
N ASP A 2 -10.13 -0.56 2.70
CA ASP A 2 -10.46 -0.76 4.12
C ASP A 2 -10.78 -2.25 4.31
N TYR A 3 -9.75 -3.09 4.20
CA TYR A 3 -9.88 -4.54 4.35
C TYR A 3 -9.21 -4.88 5.67
N GLY A 4 -9.94 -4.73 6.75
CA GLY A 4 -9.38 -4.89 8.07
C GLY A 4 -10.44 -4.81 9.15
N GLY A 5 -10.56 -5.91 9.88
CA GLY A 5 -10.92 -5.93 11.30
C GLY A 5 -9.78 -6.63 12.03
N HIS A 6 -9.80 -6.69 13.36
CA HIS A 6 -8.71 -7.30 14.16
C HIS A 6 -8.28 -8.69 13.65
N ASP A 7 -6.97 -8.91 13.48
CA ASP A 7 -6.33 -10.17 13.06
C ASP A 7 -6.70 -10.68 11.63
N SER A 8 -7.04 -9.80 10.69
CA SER A 8 -7.40 -10.21 9.32
C SER A 8 -6.19 -10.61 8.48
N ARG A 9 -6.43 -11.42 7.44
CA ARG A 9 -5.39 -11.86 6.49
C ARG A 9 -5.82 -11.58 5.06
N PHE A 10 -5.22 -10.59 4.43
CA PHE A 10 -5.48 -10.20 3.05
C PHE A 10 -4.30 -10.56 2.16
N LEU A 11 -4.40 -11.69 1.45
CA LEU A 11 -3.25 -12.34 0.82
C LEU A 11 -3.46 -12.62 -0.67
N ARG A 12 -2.46 -12.33 -1.51
CA ARG A 12 -2.40 -12.71 -2.94
C ARG A 12 -3.56 -12.20 -3.80
N ASN A 13 -4.07 -11.02 -3.50
CA ASN A 13 -5.15 -10.40 -4.27
C ASN A 13 -4.61 -9.47 -5.35
N LEU A 14 -5.43 -9.21 -6.36
CA LEU A 14 -5.32 -8.06 -7.24
C LEU A 14 -6.24 -6.95 -6.72
N VAL A 15 -5.67 -5.77 -6.52
CA VAL A 15 -6.37 -4.58 -6.08
C VAL A 15 -6.20 -3.52 -7.17
N VAL A 16 -7.29 -2.90 -7.59
CA VAL A 16 -7.27 -1.76 -8.51
C VAL A 16 -8.03 -0.62 -7.87
N THR A 17 -7.37 0.50 -7.63
CA THR A 17 -7.97 1.65 -6.94
C THR A 17 -8.13 2.81 -7.90
N LEU A 18 -9.34 3.37 -7.97
CA LEU A 18 -9.52 4.73 -8.49
C LEU A 18 -9.11 5.69 -7.36
N PRO A 19 -8.19 6.63 -7.60
CA PRO A 19 -7.63 7.48 -6.56
C PRO A 19 -8.74 8.31 -5.91
N TYR A 20 -8.95 8.09 -4.62
CA TYR A 20 -10.04 8.70 -3.86
C TYR A 20 -9.49 9.82 -2.96
N ASP A 21 -8.85 9.43 -1.86
CA ASP A 21 -8.37 10.30 -0.79
C ASP A 21 -6.95 10.01 -0.32
N GLY A 22 -6.24 9.08 -0.99
CA GLY A 22 -4.91 8.62 -0.60
C GLY A 22 -4.93 7.30 0.20
N GLN A 23 -6.09 6.83 0.65
CA GLN A 23 -6.25 5.56 1.36
C GLN A 23 -6.43 4.39 0.38
N ASN A 24 -5.50 4.28 -0.59
CA ASN A 24 -5.64 3.45 -1.79
C ASN A 24 -5.52 1.94 -1.50
N CYS A 25 -4.30 1.37 -1.49
CA CYS A 25 -4.08 -0.09 -1.42
C CYS A 25 -4.17 -0.68 -0.02
N VAL A 26 -3.90 0.13 1.00
CA VAL A 26 -3.94 -0.26 2.40
C VAL A 26 -4.50 0.90 3.20
N ASN A 27 -5.42 0.63 4.12
CA ASN A 27 -5.91 1.59 5.09
C ASN A 27 -6.06 0.87 6.42
N ILE A 28 -5.27 1.27 7.42
CA ILE A 28 -5.13 0.55 8.68
C ILE A 28 -5.24 1.55 9.83
N GLY A 29 -6.21 1.28 10.69
CA GLY A 29 -6.41 2.00 11.94
C GLY A 29 -5.42 1.59 13.04
N ASP A 30 -5.77 1.93 14.27
CA ASP A 30 -4.99 1.55 15.45
C ASP A 30 -5.29 0.11 15.88
N PHE A 31 -4.25 -0.62 16.23
CA PHE A 31 -4.33 -1.98 16.75
C PHE A 31 -3.53 -2.16 18.05
N ALA A 32 -3.92 -3.15 18.84
CA ALA A 32 -3.05 -3.66 19.88
C ALA A 32 -1.85 -4.38 19.26
N ALA A 33 -0.70 -4.35 19.93
CA ALA A 33 0.49 -5.03 19.45
C ALA A 33 0.23 -6.54 19.28
N GLY A 34 0.61 -7.09 18.14
CA GLY A 34 0.39 -8.51 17.80
C GLY A 34 -0.99 -8.83 17.23
N HIS A 35 -1.87 -7.83 17.11
CA HIS A 35 -3.24 -8.00 16.60
C HIS A 35 -3.56 -7.25 15.31
N GLY A 36 -2.48 -6.83 14.65
CA GLY A 36 -2.55 -6.20 13.35
C GLY A 36 -2.97 -7.15 12.25
N ASP A 37 -3.44 -6.56 11.16
CA ASP A 37 -3.69 -7.29 9.94
C ASP A 37 -2.40 -7.77 9.27
N VAL A 38 -2.54 -8.86 8.51
CA VAL A 38 -1.50 -9.38 7.62
C VAL A 38 -1.90 -9.10 6.18
N ILE A 39 -1.19 -8.20 5.52
CA ILE A 39 -1.40 -7.83 4.12
C ILE A 39 -0.16 -8.21 3.33
N ALA A 40 -0.23 -9.34 2.62
CA ALA A 40 0.96 -9.87 1.97
C ALA A 40 0.73 -10.45 0.56
N ASN A 41 1.75 -10.30 -0.27
CA ASN A 41 1.82 -10.81 -1.64
C ASN A 41 0.72 -10.30 -2.56
N ASN A 42 0.11 -9.15 -2.24
CA ASN A 42 -0.92 -8.55 -3.08
C ASN A 42 -0.28 -7.76 -4.22
N SER A 43 -0.98 -7.67 -5.35
CA SER A 43 -0.67 -6.72 -6.41
C SER A 43 -1.67 -5.58 -6.32
N CYS A 44 -1.21 -4.35 -6.14
CA CYS A 44 -2.06 -3.17 -6.11
C CYS A 44 -1.71 -2.20 -7.22
N VAL A 45 -2.73 -1.80 -7.98
CA VAL A 45 -2.66 -0.82 -9.05
C VAL A 45 -3.38 0.45 -8.59
N VAL A 46 -2.64 1.54 -8.42
CA VAL A 46 -3.19 2.86 -8.13
C VAL A 46 -3.35 3.62 -9.43
N MET A 47 -4.60 3.75 -9.89
CA MET A 47 -4.88 4.43 -11.15
C MET A 47 -4.41 5.91 -11.10
N PRO A 48 -3.98 6.47 -12.25
CA PRO A 48 -3.49 7.85 -12.34
C PRO A 48 -4.42 8.88 -11.68
N ALA A 49 -3.83 9.81 -10.92
CA ALA A 49 -4.51 10.90 -10.24
C ALA A 49 -3.72 12.20 -10.38
N GLY A 50 -4.38 13.34 -10.24
CA GLY A 50 -3.70 14.62 -10.08
C GLY A 50 -2.94 14.69 -8.75
N GLY A 51 -1.71 15.19 -8.79
CA GLY A 51 -0.87 15.39 -7.61
C GLY A 51 -0.47 14.08 -6.91
N ASP A 52 -0.37 14.15 -5.59
CA ASP A 52 0.27 13.09 -4.79
C ASP A 52 -0.64 11.87 -4.59
N LYS A 53 -1.93 12.02 -4.84
CA LYS A 53 -2.94 10.96 -4.66
C LYS A 53 -2.67 9.71 -5.52
N GLY A 54 -1.98 9.86 -6.65
CA GLY A 54 -1.62 8.76 -7.54
C GLY A 54 -0.41 7.93 -7.08
N ARG A 55 0.28 8.35 -6.01
CA ARG A 55 1.45 7.65 -5.45
C ARG A 55 1.25 7.14 -4.02
N VAL A 56 0.27 7.65 -3.28
CA VAL A 56 -0.02 7.10 -1.94
C VAL A 56 -0.61 5.71 -2.08
N VAL A 57 0.05 4.68 -1.56
CA VAL A 57 -0.44 3.30 -1.64
C VAL A 57 -1.03 2.83 -0.32
N ALA A 58 -0.64 3.41 0.80
CA ALA A 58 -1.05 2.95 2.12
C ALA A 58 -1.28 4.10 3.08
N HIS A 59 -2.23 3.93 3.99
CA HIS A 59 -2.44 4.77 5.15
C HIS A 59 -2.44 3.90 6.41
N LEU A 60 -1.53 4.21 7.33
CA LEU A 60 -1.32 3.50 8.58
C LEU A 60 -1.37 4.52 9.73
N THR A 61 -2.30 4.37 10.66
CA THR A 61 -2.31 5.22 11.86
C THR A 61 -1.07 4.99 12.72
N GLN A 62 -0.63 3.72 12.84
CA GLN A 62 0.60 3.33 13.53
C GLN A 62 1.66 2.82 12.55
N CYS A 63 2.75 3.57 12.44
CA CYS A 63 3.86 3.29 11.53
C CYS A 63 4.90 2.31 12.12
N ASP A 64 4.47 1.12 12.54
CA ASP A 64 5.34 0.17 13.25
C ASP A 64 4.90 -1.28 13.02
N ALA A 65 5.87 -2.15 12.71
CA ALA A 65 5.66 -3.55 12.35
C ALA A 65 5.02 -4.40 13.47
N ARG A 66 4.96 -3.90 14.71
CA ARG A 66 4.26 -4.55 15.82
C ARG A 66 2.74 -4.50 15.68
N PHE A 67 2.21 -3.59 14.88
CA PHE A 67 0.77 -3.34 14.74
C PHE A 67 0.21 -3.72 13.37
N VAL A 68 1.06 -4.13 12.42
CA VAL A 68 0.65 -4.60 11.10
C VAL A 68 1.79 -5.39 10.47
N THR A 69 1.46 -6.44 9.70
CA THR A 69 2.44 -7.13 8.86
C THR A 69 2.19 -6.83 7.40
N LEU A 70 3.13 -6.14 6.75
CA LEU A 70 3.11 -5.93 5.31
C LEU A 70 4.32 -6.59 4.66
N ALA A 71 4.09 -7.45 3.65
CA ALA A 71 5.19 -8.17 3.03
C ALA A 71 4.91 -8.62 1.58
N GLY A 72 5.91 -8.50 0.71
CA GLY A 72 5.88 -9.05 -0.65
C GLY A 72 4.83 -8.41 -1.57
N ASN A 73 4.31 -7.25 -1.21
CA ASN A 73 3.32 -6.51 -1.98
C ASN A 73 3.98 -5.86 -3.21
N ARG A 74 3.24 -5.85 -4.31
CA ARG A 74 3.66 -5.24 -5.58
C ARG A 74 2.76 -4.07 -5.90
N TYR A 75 3.33 -2.87 -5.91
CA TYR A 75 2.62 -1.64 -6.20
C TYR A 75 2.88 -1.19 -7.63
N TYR A 76 1.82 -0.78 -8.32
CA TYR A 76 1.89 -0.16 -9.64
C TYR A 76 1.25 1.21 -9.55
N THR A 77 2.04 2.25 -9.77
CA THR A 77 1.60 3.65 -9.73
C THR A 77 1.94 4.35 -11.04
N GLN A 78 1.41 5.55 -11.29
CA GLN A 78 1.69 6.26 -12.54
C GLN A 78 3.19 6.57 -12.72
N GLY A 79 3.88 6.97 -11.65
CA GLY A 79 5.28 7.40 -11.70
C GLY A 79 6.29 6.30 -11.34
N GLY A 80 5.83 5.10 -10.99
CA GLY A 80 6.71 4.06 -10.43
C GLY A 80 7.30 4.41 -9.07
N ASN A 81 6.67 5.34 -8.35
CA ASN A 81 6.98 5.68 -6.97
C ASN A 81 5.76 5.40 -6.07
N ALA A 82 6.02 4.97 -4.85
CA ALA A 82 4.98 4.69 -3.86
C ALA A 82 5.30 5.41 -2.56
N THR A 83 4.28 5.97 -1.93
CA THR A 83 4.36 6.61 -0.62
C THR A 83 3.32 6.03 0.33
N PHE A 84 3.61 6.10 1.62
CA PHE A 84 2.76 5.69 2.72
C PHE A 84 2.43 6.93 3.55
N GLU A 85 1.17 7.11 3.90
CA GLU A 85 0.78 7.96 5.01
C GLU A 85 0.96 7.16 6.30
N CYS A 86 1.86 7.59 7.17
CA CYS A 86 2.37 6.82 8.30
C CYS A 86 2.39 7.70 9.55
N GLY A 87 1.43 7.52 10.46
CA GLY A 87 1.31 8.31 11.69
C GLY A 87 1.27 9.83 11.44
N GLY A 88 0.59 10.26 10.37
CA GLY A 88 0.47 11.66 9.97
C GLY A 88 1.63 12.21 9.13
N ARG A 89 2.54 11.36 8.66
CA ARG A 89 3.64 11.73 7.76
C ARG A 89 3.59 10.93 6.47
N THR A 90 3.80 11.58 5.33
CA THR A 90 4.03 10.90 4.06
C THR A 90 5.50 10.46 3.95
N LEU A 91 5.74 9.16 3.77
CA LEU A 91 7.07 8.57 3.59
C LEU A 91 7.12 7.79 2.27
N PRO A 92 8.20 7.87 1.48
CA PRO A 92 8.38 6.96 0.35
C PRO A 92 8.59 5.52 0.84
N LEU A 93 8.24 4.54 0.01
CA LEU A 93 8.41 3.11 0.31
C LEU A 93 9.84 2.76 0.77
N SER A 94 10.85 3.45 0.23
CA SER A 94 12.27 3.25 0.59
C SER A 94 12.63 3.70 2.01
N ASP A 95 11.86 4.62 2.58
CA ASP A 95 12.18 5.28 3.85
C ASP A 95 11.28 4.79 4.99
N LEU A 96 10.52 3.72 4.74
CA LEU A 96 9.72 3.08 5.78
C LEU A 96 10.61 2.47 6.86
N PRO A 97 10.15 2.42 8.11
CA PRO A 97 10.82 1.69 9.17
C PRO A 97 11.13 0.25 8.74
N GLU A 98 12.30 -0.23 9.12
CA GLU A 98 12.72 -1.60 8.82
C GLU A 98 11.68 -2.61 9.32
N GLY A 99 11.32 -3.57 8.46
CA GLY A 99 10.35 -4.62 8.79
C GLY A 99 8.88 -4.23 8.66
N LEU A 100 8.54 -2.93 8.50
CA LEU A 100 7.14 -2.52 8.32
C LEU A 100 6.55 -3.05 7.01
N GLU A 101 7.30 -2.91 5.92
CA GLU A 101 6.97 -3.43 4.60
C GLU A 101 8.23 -4.11 4.02
N SER A 102 8.23 -5.45 4.01
CA SER A 102 9.42 -6.23 3.63
C SER A 102 9.24 -6.97 2.31
N GLY A 103 10.28 -6.95 1.45
CA GLY A 103 10.27 -7.68 0.18
C GLY A 103 9.27 -7.15 -0.87
N SER A 104 8.74 -5.95 -0.67
CA SER A 104 7.79 -5.31 -1.57
C SER A 104 8.47 -4.46 -2.62
N SER A 105 7.77 -4.19 -3.72
CA SER A 105 8.33 -3.46 -4.87
C SER A 105 7.32 -2.47 -5.44
N VAL A 106 7.82 -1.40 -6.06
CA VAL A 106 7.00 -0.46 -6.83
C VAL A 106 7.48 -0.38 -8.28
N GLN A 107 6.54 -0.30 -9.22
CA GLN A 107 6.79 -0.11 -10.65
C GLN A 107 5.78 0.84 -11.26
N SER A 108 6.10 1.39 -12.44
CA SER A 108 5.15 2.19 -13.20
C SER A 108 4.06 1.33 -13.83
N ILE A 109 2.82 1.81 -13.86
CA ILE A 109 1.76 1.18 -14.65
C ILE A 109 2.17 1.21 -16.13
N PRO A 110 2.13 0.07 -16.85
CA PRO A 110 2.43 0.05 -18.27
C PRO A 110 1.47 0.96 -19.06
N PRO A 111 1.94 1.65 -20.11
CA PRO A 111 1.05 2.40 -20.98
C PRO A 111 0.04 1.45 -21.64
N ALA A 112 -1.16 1.94 -21.93
CA ALA A 112 -2.26 1.13 -22.48
C ALA A 112 -1.87 0.36 -23.76
N GLY A 113 -0.97 0.93 -24.57
CA GLY A 113 -0.46 0.30 -25.79
C GLY A 113 0.37 -0.97 -25.56
N THR A 114 0.86 -1.22 -24.34
CA THR A 114 1.58 -2.45 -23.99
C THR A 114 0.65 -3.63 -23.73
N ILE A 115 -0.63 -3.39 -23.42
CA ILE A 115 -1.62 -4.44 -23.09
C ILE A 115 -2.29 -5.00 -24.35
N LEU A 116 -2.36 -4.19 -25.42
CA LEU A 116 -3.05 -4.53 -26.67
C LEU A 116 -2.11 -5.09 -27.76
N ALA A 117 -0.85 -5.39 -27.42
CA ALA A 117 0.17 -5.89 -28.34
C ALA A 117 0.29 -7.42 -28.29
#